data_AF-A0A8T7ENT7-F1
#
_entry.id   AF-A0A8T7ENT7-F1
#
_cell.length_a   1.000
_cell.length_b   1.000
_cell.length_c   1.000
_cell.angle_alpha   90.00
_cell.angle_beta   90.00
_cell.angle_gamma   90.00
#
_symmetry.space_group_name_H-M   'P 1'
#
loop_
_entity.id
_entity.type
_entity.pdbx_description
1 polymer ?
#
loop_
_entity_poly.entity_id
_entity_poly.type
_entity_poly.pdbx_seq_one_letter_code
_entity_poly.pdbx_strand_id
1 'polypeptide(L)'
;MFCVTPRQSTYRRMALVWGVIPLLVDQFQTIEEMIRVVALQAQAAGIAAQGDIVVIVAGVPFGLGGGTNLLKVHRIGESFPG
;
A
#
# COMPACT_ATOMS: atom_id res chain seq x y z
N MET A 1 6.84 9.60 0.60
CA MET A 1 5.69 8.82 0.09
C MET A 1 6.14 7.38 -0.08
N PHE A 2 5.31 6.37 0.18
CA PHE A 2 5.69 4.98 -0.09
C PHE A 2 4.72 4.34 -1.07
N CYS A 3 5.24 3.40 -1.86
CA CYS A 3 4.47 2.69 -2.87
C CYS A 3 4.73 1.20 -2.72
N VAL A 4 3.66 0.40 -2.72
CA VAL A 4 3.74 -1.05 -2.67
C VAL A 4 3.52 -1.64 -4.06
N THR A 5 4.22 -2.73 -4.39
CA THR A 5 3.99 -3.46 -5.64
C THR A 5 4.42 -4.93 -5.52
N PRO A 6 3.70 -5.87 -6.16
CA PRO A 6 4.14 -7.26 -6.26
C PRO A 6 5.08 -7.54 -7.44
N ARG A 7 5.37 -6.54 -8.27
CA ARG A 7 6.18 -6.72 -9.49
C ARG A 7 7.58 -6.17 -9.28
N GLN A 8 8.58 -7.04 -9.33
CA GLN A 8 9.99 -6.65 -9.19
C GLN A 8 10.42 -5.57 -10.19
N SER A 9 9.92 -5.64 -11.43
CA SER A 9 10.22 -4.64 -12.46
C SER A 9 9.65 -3.26 -12.11
N THR A 10 8.44 -3.20 -11.56
CA THR A 10 7.82 -1.97 -11.07
C THR A 10 8.55 -1.43 -9.85
N TYR A 11 8.91 -2.30 -8.89
CA TYR A 11 9.66 -1.93 -7.68
C TYR A 11 10.96 -1.18 -8.04
N ARG A 12 11.76 -1.74 -8.96
CA ARG A 12 13.01 -1.12 -9.42
C ARG A 12 12.78 0.23 -10.12
N ARG A 13 11.69 0.38 -10.88
CA ARG A 13 11.35 1.64 -11.56
C ARG A 13 10.90 2.72 -10.56
N MET A 14 10.14 2.34 -9.54
CA MET A 14 9.69 3.26 -8.49
C MET A 14 10.85 3.87 -7.71
N ALA A 15 11.97 3.16 -7.56
CA ALA A 15 13.17 3.69 -6.91
C ALA A 15 13.78 4.90 -7.64
N LEU A 16 13.42 5.13 -8.91
CA LEU A 16 13.85 6.29 -9.69
C LEU A 16 12.91 7.49 -9.53
N VAL A 17 11.76 7.31 -8.87
CA VAL A 17 10.77 8.37 -8.65
C VAL A 17 11.13 9.14 -7.38
N TRP A 18 11.30 10.45 -7.53
CA TRP A 18 11.67 11.31 -6.41
C TRP A 18 10.67 11.23 -5.25
N GLY A 19 11.18 11.04 -4.03
CA GLY A 19 10.36 11.00 -2.81
C GLY A 19 9.56 9.71 -2.58
N VAL A 20 9.72 8.69 -3.44
CA VAL A 20 9.08 7.38 -3.30
C VAL A 20 10.00 6.39 -2.60
N ILE A 21 9.49 5.75 -1.55
CA ILE A 21 10.07 4.57 -0.92
C ILE A 21 9.32 3.35 -1.47
N PRO A 22 9.91 2.57 -2.39
CA PRO A 22 9.25 1.39 -2.92
C PRO A 22 9.34 0.24 -1.91
N LEU A 23 8.24 -0.50 -1.76
CA LEU A 23 8.15 -1.72 -0.97
C LEU A 23 7.67 -2.86 -1.87
N LEU A 24 8.42 -3.95 -1.90
CA LEU A 24 8.02 -5.16 -2.60
C LEU A 24 7.15 -5.99 -1.66
N VAL A 25 5.97 -6.37 -2.12
CA VAL A 25 4.97 -7.10 -1.30
C VAL A 25 4.39 -8.27 -2.08
N ASP A 26 3.75 -9.21 -1.40
CA ASP A 26 3.02 -10.27 -2.08
C ASP A 26 1.76 -9.73 -2.79
N GLN A 27 1.25 -10.50 -3.74
CA GLN A 27 0.02 -10.15 -4.45
C GLN A 27 -1.19 -10.22 -3.52
N PHE A 28 -2.04 -9.20 -3.58
CA PHE A 28 -3.34 -9.15 -2.90
C PHE A 28 -4.46 -8.96 -3.92
N GLN A 29 -5.67 -9.43 -3.58
CA GLN A 29 -6.83 -9.40 -4.46
C GLN A 29 -8.01 -8.62 -3.87
N THR A 30 -8.03 -8.41 -2.55
CA THR A 30 -9.10 -7.66 -1.87
C THR A 30 -8.61 -6.37 -1.25
N ILE A 31 -9.54 -5.43 -1.02
CA ILE A 31 -9.22 -4.15 -0.38
C ILE A 31 -8.72 -4.38 1.05
N GLU A 32 -9.30 -5.34 1.76
CA GLU A 32 -8.91 -5.71 3.13
C GLU A 32 -7.48 -6.26 3.18
N GLU A 33 -7.14 -7.17 2.26
CA GLU A 33 -5.77 -7.68 2.11
C GLU A 33 -4.79 -6.55 1.80
N MET A 34 -5.14 -5.66 0.86
CA MET A 34 -4.31 -4.51 0.52
C MET A 34 -4.03 -3.64 1.75
N ILE A 35 -5.06 -3.26 2.52
CA ILE A 35 -4.88 -2.40 3.71
C ILE A 35 -4.00 -3.11 4.75
N ARG A 36 -4.24 -4.41 5.00
CA ARG A 36 -3.43 -5.20 5.93
C ARG A 36 -1.96 -5.24 5.51
N VAL A 37 -1.70 -5.56 4.24
CA VAL A 37 -0.33 -5.61 3.68
C VAL A 37 0.33 -4.24 3.77
N VAL A 38 -0.35 -3.18 3.36
CA VAL A 38 0.17 -1.80 3.40
C VAL A 38 0.52 -1.37 4.82
N ALA A 39 -0.37 -1.61 5.80
CA ALA A 39 -0.13 -1.24 7.19
C ALA A 39 1.07 -2.00 7.79
N LEU A 40 1.10 -3.33 7.61
CA LEU A 40 2.20 -4.17 8.11
C LEU A 40 3.54 -3.78 7.51
N GLN A 41 3.59 -3.51 6.20
CA GLN A 41 4.82 -3.17 5.51
C GLN A 41 5.30 -1.76 5.84
N ALA A 42 4.39 -0.81 6.02
CA ALA A 42 4.73 0.53 6.49
C ALA A 42 5.33 0.49 7.91
N GLN A 43 4.78 -0.34 8.79
CA GLN A 43 5.33 -0.56 10.14
C GLN A 43 6.69 -1.26 10.10
N ALA A 44 6.82 -2.35 9.34
CA ALA A 44 8.07 -3.11 9.23
C ALA A 44 9.22 -2.28 8.64
N ALA A 45 8.91 -1.37 7.71
CA ALA A 45 9.88 -0.45 7.13
C ALA A 45 10.18 0.78 8.01
N GLY A 46 9.54 0.92 9.18
CA GLY A 46 9.70 2.07 10.07
C GLY A 46 9.12 3.38 9.51
N ILE A 47 8.21 3.31 8.54
CA ILE A 47 7.60 4.46 7.86
C ILE A 47 6.39 4.99 8.64
N ALA A 48 5.65 4.10 9.30
CA ALA A 48 4.48 4.44 10.12
C ALA A 48 4.47 3.63 11.42
N ALA A 49 3.91 4.20 12.48
CA ALA A 49 3.77 3.58 13.79
C ALA A 49 2.29 3.34 14.15
N GLN A 50 2.06 2.55 15.20
CA GLN A 50 0.73 2.36 15.78
C GLN A 50 0.06 3.72 16.08
N GLY A 51 -1.17 3.90 15.64
CA GLY A 51 -1.94 5.12 15.86
C GLY A 51 -1.79 6.20 14.78
N ASP A 52 -0.77 6.10 13.90
CA ASP A 52 -0.61 7.01 12.77
C ASP A 52 -1.78 6.91 11.79
N ILE A 53 -2.07 8.02 11.11
CA ILE A 53 -3.07 8.08 10.05
C ILE A 53 -2.36 8.02 8.70
N VAL A 54 -2.75 7.05 7.87
CA VAL A 54 -2.26 6.90 6.50
C VAL A 54 -3.40 7.11 5.49
N VAL A 55 -3.06 7.71 4.36
CA VAL A 55 -3.95 7.81 3.21
C VAL A 55 -3.48 6.81 2.15
N ILE A 56 -4.35 5.87 1.82
CA ILE A 56 -4.09 4.82 0.84
C ILE A 56 -4.80 5.19 -0.46
N VAL A 57 -4.05 5.17 -1.55
CA VAL A 57 -4.57 5.46 -2.90
C VAL A 57 -4.27 4.26 -3.79
N ALA A 58 -5.31 3.72 -4.44
CA ALA A 58 -5.21 2.48 -5.22
C ALA A 58 -6.23 2.42 -6.37
N GLY A 59 -6.10 1.41 -7.23
CA GLY A 59 -7.06 1.09 -8.29
C GLY A 59 -7.67 -0.28 -8.05
N VAL A 60 -9.00 -0.35 -7.99
CA VAL A 60 -9.77 -1.60 -7.82
C VAL A 60 -10.77 -1.80 -8.97
N PRO A 61 -11.03 -3.05 -9.39
CA PRO A 61 -10.37 -4.29 -8.97
C PRO A 61 -8.89 -4.34 -9.39
N PHE A 62 -8.04 -4.94 -8.55
CA PHE A 62 -6.59 -4.89 -8.74
C PHE A 62 -6.13 -5.63 -10.00
N GLY A 63 -5.13 -5.06 -10.69
CA GLY A 63 -4.52 -5.68 -11.87
C GLY A 63 -5.38 -5.65 -13.13
N LEU A 64 -6.64 -5.20 -13.03
CA LEU A 64 -7.49 -4.91 -14.17
C LEU A 64 -7.28 -3.46 -14.61
N GLY A 65 -7.20 -3.24 -15.92
CA GLY A 65 -7.08 -1.90 -16.49
C GLY A 65 -8.28 -1.03 -16.10
N GLY A 66 -8.02 0.13 -15.51
CA GLY A 66 -9.06 1.01 -14.97
C GLY A 66 -8.51 2.24 -14.23
N GLY A 67 -7.22 2.23 -13.89
CA GLY A 67 -6.55 3.35 -13.24
C GLY A 67 -6.80 3.40 -11.73
N THR A 68 -6.44 4.52 -11.13
CA THR A 68 -6.52 4.76 -9.68
C THR A 68 -7.89 5.34 -9.33
N ASN A 69 -8.69 4.64 -8.53
CA ASN A 69 -10.09 5.01 -8.24
C ASN A 69 -10.52 4.83 -6.77
N LEU A 70 -9.59 4.49 -5.88
CA LEU A 70 -9.81 4.31 -4.45
C LEU A 70 -8.92 5.28 -3.67
N LEU A 71 -9.52 6.01 -2.72
CA LEU A 71 -8.83 6.73 -1.67
C LEU A 71 -9.45 6.31 -0.33
N LYS A 72 -8.61 5.89 0.62
CA LYS A 72 -9.04 5.50 1.96
C LYS A 72 -8.13 6.08 3.03
N VAL A 73 -8.73 6.68 4.04
CA VAL A 73 -8.04 7.07 5.28
C VAL A 73 -8.10 5.88 6.23
N HIS A 74 -6.97 5.52 6.82
CA HIS A 74 -6.87 4.40 7.75
C HIS A 74 -5.94 4.75 8.91
N ARG A 75 -6.30 4.30 10.12
CA ARG A 75 -5.43 4.41 11.29
C ARG A 75 -4.66 3.11 11.48
N ILE A 76 -3.34 3.19 11.58
CA ILE A 76 -2.50 2.01 11.77
C ILE A 76 -2.83 1.32 13.09
N GLY A 77 -3.11 0.01 12.97
CA GLY A 77 -3.50 -0.88 14.06
C GLY A 77 -4.94 -0.74 14.53
N GLU A 78 -5.80 -0.11 13.72
CA GLU A 78 -7.25 -0.25 13.82
C GLU A 78 -7.68 -1.65 13.34
N SER A 79 -8.52 -2.31 14.13
CA SER A 79 -9.14 -3.58 13.75
C SER A 79 -10.18 -3.35 12.66
N PHE A 80 -10.22 -4.21 11.64
CA PHE A 80 -11.34 -4.21 10.71
C PHE A 80 -12.61 -4.67 11.45
N PRO A 81 -13.75 -3.99 11.28
CA PRO A 81 -15.02 -4.57 11.68
C PRO A 81 -15.20 -5.86 10.86
N GLY A 82 -15.39 -6.98 11.57
CA GLY A 82 -15.69 -8.28 10.96
C GLY A 82 -17.08 -8.34 10.34
#